data_AF-K2PLV3-F1
#
_entry.id   AF-K2PLV3-F1
#
_cell.length_a   1.000
_cell.length_b   1.000
_cell.length_c   1.000
_cell.angle_alpha   90.00
_cell.angle_beta   90.00
_cell.angle_gamma   90.00
#
_symmetry.space_group_name_H-M   'P 1'
#
loop_
_entity.id
_entity.type
_entity.pdbx_description
1 polymer ?
#
loop_
_entity_poly.entity_id
_entity_poly.type
_entity_poly.pdbx_seq_one_letter_code
_entity_poly.pdbx_strand_id
1 'polypeptide(L)'
;MLGVYLNKRAKRKRKKMYYYNSWDADFKQPFGAIRVGQIMKVNLKTDKENVTVKFIIRRDFGARSEFDMQKIEPGIFSSSVKFDVGQGLYYYYFEISEPTDWGITKFYYGCSGLGGEGVLYMNENDIRPYQATVFSKADPAPDWYRQAVFYQIFPDRFYNGNSDEKINHPKPNSFIYATKEDTPLYVKDEKGDVIRWDFLEGIFEVLLKKSLT
;
A
#
# COMPACT_ATOMS: atom_id res chain seq x y z
N MET A 1 -16.06 -62.11 8.25
CA MET A 1 -17.37 -61.44 8.22
C MET A 1 -17.27 -60.22 9.15
N LEU A 2 -17.88 -59.09 8.78
CA LEU A 2 -17.57 -57.70 9.18
C LEU A 2 -16.33 -57.13 8.46
N GLY A 3 -16.36 -55.97 7.81
CA GLY A 3 -17.41 -54.97 7.64
C GLY A 3 -16.80 -53.77 6.91
N VAL A 4 -17.50 -53.30 5.89
CA VAL A 4 -17.14 -52.21 4.99
C VAL A 4 -17.04 -50.87 5.74
N TYR A 5 -15.98 -50.09 5.49
CA TYR A 5 -16.04 -48.61 5.55
C TYR A 5 -15.14 -48.00 4.47
N LEU A 6 -15.70 -47.89 3.26
CA LEU A 6 -15.33 -46.83 2.32
C LEU A 6 -16.02 -45.54 2.79
N ASN A 7 -15.31 -44.42 2.92
CA ASN A 7 -15.85 -43.15 2.39
C ASN A 7 -14.82 -42.01 2.30
N LYS A 8 -14.55 -41.66 1.03
CA LYS A 8 -14.62 -40.30 0.47
C LYS A 8 -13.95 -39.18 1.28
N ARG A 9 -12.66 -38.97 1.03
CA ARG A 9 -12.09 -37.61 1.08
C ARG A 9 -12.77 -36.78 0.00
N ALA A 10 -13.69 -35.92 0.43
CA ALA A 10 -14.36 -34.93 -0.39
C ALA A 10 -13.31 -34.05 -1.09
N LYS A 11 -13.38 -33.99 -2.43
CA LYS A 11 -12.74 -32.94 -3.24
C LYS A 11 -13.22 -31.59 -2.69
N ARG A 12 -12.34 -30.84 -2.02
CA ARG A 12 -12.53 -29.40 -1.75
C ARG A 12 -12.86 -28.74 -3.09
N LYS A 13 -14.11 -28.32 -3.31
CA LYS A 13 -14.50 -27.53 -4.48
C LYS A 13 -13.59 -26.29 -4.52
N ARG A 14 -12.79 -26.16 -5.58
CA ARG A 14 -11.97 -24.97 -5.82
C ARG A 14 -12.90 -23.76 -5.77
N LYS A 15 -12.67 -22.83 -4.84
CA LYS A 15 -13.42 -21.56 -4.79
C LYS A 15 -13.18 -20.90 -6.14
N LYS A 16 -14.23 -20.71 -6.94
CA LYS A 16 -14.12 -20.01 -8.21
C LYS A 16 -13.59 -18.60 -7.93
N MET A 17 -12.53 -18.20 -8.61
CA MET A 17 -11.62 -17.14 -8.16
C MET A 17 -11.50 -16.05 -9.21
N TYR A 18 -11.82 -14.82 -8.81
CA TYR A 18 -11.37 -13.61 -9.50
C TYR A 18 -10.06 -13.17 -8.87
N TYR A 19 -9.11 -12.74 -9.71
CA TYR A 19 -7.79 -12.36 -9.24
C TYR A 19 -7.21 -11.20 -10.04
N TYR A 20 -6.76 -10.19 -9.31
CA TYR A 20 -5.99 -9.06 -9.81
C TYR A 20 -5.00 -8.63 -8.74
N ASN A 21 -3.78 -8.30 -9.17
CA ASN A 21 -2.74 -7.74 -8.32
C ASN A 21 -2.13 -6.50 -8.99
N SER A 22 -2.37 -5.32 -8.42
CA SER A 22 -1.85 -4.05 -8.95
C SER A 22 -0.32 -3.93 -8.96
N TRP A 23 0.39 -4.80 -8.23
CA TRP A 23 1.84 -4.81 -8.17
C TRP A 23 2.50 -5.80 -9.14
N ASP A 24 1.71 -6.67 -9.74
CA ASP A 24 2.20 -7.65 -10.69
C ASP A 24 2.07 -7.10 -12.12
N ALA A 25 3.18 -7.13 -12.86
CA ALA A 25 3.27 -6.63 -14.22
C ALA A 25 2.36 -7.40 -15.19
N ASP A 26 1.99 -8.64 -14.90
CA ASP A 26 1.03 -9.40 -15.71
C ASP A 26 -0.40 -8.84 -15.59
N PHE A 27 -0.67 -8.07 -14.53
CA PHE A 27 -2.01 -7.56 -14.22
C PHE A 27 -2.12 -6.05 -14.39
N LYS A 28 -1.04 -5.29 -14.18
CA LYS A 28 -1.04 -3.83 -14.35
C LYS A 28 0.24 -3.33 -15.02
N GLN A 29 0.08 -2.58 -16.11
CA GLN A 29 1.18 -1.87 -16.76
C GLN A 29 0.75 -0.45 -17.14
N PRO A 30 1.53 0.60 -16.83
CA PRO A 30 2.78 0.57 -16.07
C PRO A 30 2.55 0.30 -14.57
N PHE A 31 3.59 -0.15 -13.87
CA PHE A 31 3.61 -0.18 -12.41
C PHE A 31 3.66 1.25 -11.85
N GLY A 32 2.99 1.50 -10.73
CA GLY A 32 2.98 2.80 -10.07
C GLY A 32 2.21 3.89 -10.84
N ALA A 33 2.74 5.11 -10.77
CA ALA A 33 2.13 6.32 -11.33
C ALA A 33 2.16 6.32 -12.87
N ILE A 34 1.19 6.99 -13.46
CA ILE A 34 0.94 7.01 -14.91
C ILE A 34 1.23 8.41 -15.42
N ARG A 35 1.96 8.54 -16.53
CA ARG A 35 2.16 9.86 -17.15
C ARG A 35 0.92 10.26 -17.95
N VAL A 36 0.56 11.54 -17.96
CA VAL A 36 -0.49 12.05 -18.87
C VAL A 36 -0.23 11.60 -20.30
N GLY A 37 -1.26 11.08 -20.96
CA GLY A 37 -1.23 10.52 -22.31
C GLY A 37 -0.74 9.07 -22.40
N GLN A 38 -0.24 8.48 -21.30
CA GLN A 38 0.17 7.08 -21.25
C GLN A 38 -1.05 6.15 -21.18
N ILE A 39 -0.87 4.95 -21.71
CA ILE A 39 -1.88 3.88 -21.65
C ILE A 39 -1.63 3.03 -20.42
N MET A 40 -2.67 2.80 -19.63
CA MET A 40 -2.68 1.75 -18.62
C MET A 40 -3.37 0.52 -19.17
N LYS A 41 -2.65 -0.60 -19.19
CA LYS A 41 -3.19 -1.93 -19.43
C LYS A 41 -3.47 -2.60 -18.10
N VAL A 42 -4.66 -3.18 -17.98
CA VAL A 42 -5.06 -4.01 -16.84
C VAL A 42 -5.58 -5.35 -17.32
N ASN A 43 -5.20 -6.42 -16.63
CA ASN A 43 -5.71 -7.77 -16.88
C ASN A 43 -6.37 -8.31 -15.61
N LEU A 44 -7.57 -8.88 -15.70
CA LEU A 44 -8.25 -9.59 -14.63
C LEU A 44 -8.29 -11.08 -14.96
N LYS A 45 -7.86 -11.93 -14.02
CA LYS A 45 -7.90 -13.38 -14.16
C LYS A 45 -9.13 -13.97 -13.50
N THR A 46 -9.76 -14.95 -14.14
CA THR A 46 -10.88 -15.70 -13.58
C THR A 46 -10.96 -17.13 -14.12
N ASP A 47 -11.42 -18.07 -13.30
CA ASP A 47 -11.78 -19.42 -13.73
C ASP A 47 -13.29 -19.60 -13.98
N LYS A 48 -14.03 -18.48 -13.98
CA LYS A 48 -15.46 -18.46 -14.31
C LYS A 48 -15.68 -18.40 -15.82
N GLU A 49 -16.59 -19.23 -16.28
CA GLU A 49 -17.08 -19.22 -17.64
C GLU A 49 -18.25 -18.23 -17.78
N ASN A 50 -18.43 -17.69 -18.99
CA ASN A 50 -19.55 -16.82 -19.37
C ASN A 50 -19.72 -15.54 -18.55
N VAL A 51 -18.63 -14.97 -18.05
CA VAL A 51 -18.67 -13.68 -17.33
C VAL A 51 -18.34 -12.52 -18.26
N THR A 52 -18.92 -11.36 -17.98
CA THR A 52 -18.47 -10.09 -18.56
C THR A 52 -17.83 -9.25 -17.47
N VAL A 53 -16.79 -8.51 -17.85
CA VAL A 53 -16.02 -7.69 -16.92
C VAL A 53 -15.92 -6.29 -17.51
N LYS A 54 -16.23 -5.30 -16.68
CA LYS A 54 -15.99 -3.89 -16.97
C LYS A 54 -14.88 -3.37 -16.08
N PHE A 55 -14.02 -2.56 -16.68
CA PHE A 55 -13.03 -1.77 -16.00
C PHE A 55 -13.59 -0.37 -15.74
N ILE A 56 -13.73 -0.01 -14.47
CA ILE A 56 -14.34 1.25 -14.04
C ILE A 56 -13.23 2.19 -13.57
N ILE A 57 -13.23 3.43 -14.06
CA ILE A 57 -12.31 4.49 -13.62
C ILE A 57 -13.12 5.71 -13.23
N ARG A 58 -12.83 6.28 -12.06
CA ARG A 58 -13.40 7.53 -11.58
C ARG A 58 -12.28 8.50 -11.25
N ARG A 59 -12.30 9.69 -11.84
CA ARG A 59 -11.41 10.77 -11.39
C ARG A 59 -11.88 11.29 -10.03
N ASP A 60 -10.95 11.68 -9.17
CA ASP A 60 -11.30 12.32 -7.92
C ASP A 60 -12.18 13.55 -8.16
N PHE A 61 -13.31 13.64 -7.43
CA PHE A 61 -14.39 14.62 -7.63
C PHE A 61 -14.88 14.78 -9.10
N GLY A 62 -14.74 13.74 -9.94
CA GLY A 62 -15.01 13.83 -11.37
C GLY A 62 -15.87 12.70 -11.92
N ALA A 63 -15.94 12.64 -13.25
CA ALA A 63 -16.76 11.68 -13.97
C ALA A 63 -16.27 10.22 -13.79
N ARG A 64 -17.24 9.32 -13.78
CA ARG A 64 -17.06 7.86 -13.91
C ARG A 64 -17.00 7.51 -15.40
N SER A 65 -16.03 6.66 -15.77
CA SER A 65 -15.87 6.07 -17.08
C SER A 65 -15.87 4.55 -16.96
N GLU A 66 -16.48 3.87 -17.92
CA GLU A 66 -16.56 2.41 -17.94
C GLU A 66 -16.00 1.90 -19.26
N PHE A 67 -15.23 0.82 -19.19
CA PHE A 67 -14.60 0.20 -20.34
C PHE A 67 -14.88 -1.30 -20.29
N ASP A 68 -15.52 -1.85 -21.32
CA ASP A 68 -15.66 -3.31 -21.42
C ASP A 68 -14.26 -3.95 -21.56
N MET A 69 -14.02 -5.01 -20.80
CA MET A 69 -12.78 -5.77 -20.92
C MET A 69 -12.95 -6.89 -21.95
N GLN A 70 -11.96 -7.02 -22.83
CA GLN A 70 -11.94 -8.05 -23.86
C GLN A 70 -11.28 -9.33 -23.32
N LYS A 71 -11.88 -10.48 -23.60
CA LYS A 71 -11.26 -11.77 -23.29
C LYS A 71 -10.14 -12.04 -24.28
N ILE A 72 -8.89 -12.00 -23.82
CA ILE A 72 -7.72 -12.20 -24.68
C ILE A 72 -7.23 -13.64 -24.68
N GLU A 73 -7.44 -14.36 -23.57
CA GLU A 73 -7.06 -15.76 -23.39
C GLU A 73 -8.08 -16.46 -22.49
N PRO A 74 -8.11 -17.81 -22.45
CA PRO A 74 -8.94 -18.53 -21.48
C PRO A 74 -8.69 -18.05 -20.05
N GLY A 75 -9.70 -17.40 -19.47
CA GLY A 75 -9.66 -16.91 -18.10
C GLY A 75 -8.94 -15.57 -17.90
N ILE A 76 -8.56 -14.85 -18.96
CA ILE A 76 -7.94 -13.51 -18.87
C ILE A 76 -8.78 -12.49 -19.64
N PHE A 77 -9.22 -11.46 -18.93
CA PHE A 77 -9.87 -10.28 -19.47
C PHE A 77 -8.92 -9.10 -19.43
N SER A 78 -8.85 -8.30 -20.48
CA SER A 78 -7.91 -7.17 -20.61
C SER A 78 -8.62 -5.89 -21.04
N SER A 79 -8.14 -4.76 -20.54
CA SER A 79 -8.50 -3.42 -21.04
C SER A 79 -7.27 -2.53 -21.08
N SER A 80 -7.22 -1.63 -22.05
CA SER A 80 -6.15 -0.66 -22.24
C SER A 80 -6.77 0.72 -22.38
N VAL A 81 -6.50 1.61 -21.42
CA VAL A 81 -7.12 2.93 -21.33
C VAL A 81 -6.04 4.00 -21.33
N LYS A 82 -6.20 4.99 -22.20
CA LYS A 82 -5.32 6.16 -22.26
C LYS A 82 -5.76 7.20 -21.22
N PHE A 83 -4.80 7.69 -20.43
CA PHE A 83 -5.06 8.74 -19.43
C PHE A 83 -4.79 10.13 -20.01
N ASP A 84 -5.71 10.64 -20.82
CA ASP A 84 -5.59 11.93 -21.53
C ASP A 84 -6.46 13.07 -20.94
N VAL A 85 -7.21 12.81 -19.87
CA VAL A 85 -8.09 13.77 -19.19
C VAL A 85 -7.32 14.71 -18.21
N GLY A 86 -5.99 14.59 -18.18
CA GLY A 86 -5.09 15.43 -17.39
C GLY A 86 -4.52 14.76 -16.14
N GLN A 87 -3.71 15.51 -15.38
CA GLN A 87 -3.09 15.03 -14.15
C GLN A 87 -4.09 15.00 -12.99
N GLY A 88 -3.84 14.15 -12.00
CA GLY A 88 -4.63 14.06 -10.78
C GLY A 88 -4.74 12.65 -10.25
N LEU A 89 -5.66 12.48 -9.30
CA LEU A 89 -5.93 11.21 -8.67
C LEU A 89 -7.11 10.51 -9.35
N TYR A 90 -6.93 9.24 -9.65
CA TYR A 90 -7.95 8.39 -10.24
C TYR A 90 -8.13 7.16 -9.36
N TYR A 91 -9.36 6.67 -9.34
CA TYR A 91 -9.76 5.49 -8.61
C TYR A 91 -10.31 4.48 -9.59
N TYR A 92 -9.96 3.21 -9.44
CA TYR A 92 -10.43 2.18 -10.36
C TYR A 92 -10.75 0.87 -9.67
N TYR A 93 -11.59 0.08 -10.33
CA TYR A 93 -12.02 -1.25 -9.91
C TYR A 93 -12.64 -2.01 -11.07
N PHE A 94 -13.05 -3.25 -10.81
CA PHE A 94 -13.72 -4.09 -11.80
C PHE A 94 -15.16 -4.35 -11.39
N GLU A 95 -16.10 -4.17 -12.32
CA GLU A 95 -17.46 -4.69 -12.20
C GLU A 95 -17.52 -6.00 -12.99
N ILE A 96 -18.02 -7.05 -12.35
CA ILE A 96 -18.09 -8.39 -12.91
C ILE A 96 -19.56 -8.80 -12.94
N SER A 97 -20.05 -9.18 -14.11
CA SER A 97 -21.42 -9.66 -14.30
C SER A 97 -21.39 -11.15 -14.62
N GLU A 98 -22.04 -11.95 -13.76
CA GLU A 98 -22.23 -13.39 -13.94
C GLU A 98 -23.68 -13.69 -14.33
N PRO A 99 -23.93 -14.31 -15.50
CA PRO A 99 -25.23 -14.87 -15.82
C PRO A 99 -25.57 -16.04 -14.89
N THR A 100 -26.81 -16.08 -14.44
CA THR A 100 -27.41 -17.13 -13.60
C THR A 100 -28.77 -17.50 -14.17
N ASP A 101 -29.33 -18.62 -13.68
CA ASP A 101 -30.68 -19.06 -14.07
C ASP A 101 -31.77 -18.01 -13.76
N TRP A 102 -31.47 -17.05 -12.87
CA TRP A 102 -32.40 -16.02 -12.40
C TRP A 102 -32.07 -14.62 -12.94
N GLY A 103 -31.16 -14.51 -13.91
CA GLY A 103 -30.71 -13.23 -14.48
C GLY A 103 -29.23 -12.97 -14.26
N ILE A 104 -28.82 -11.70 -14.19
CA ILE A 104 -27.40 -11.31 -14.06
C ILE A 104 -27.11 -10.90 -12.61
N THR A 105 -26.13 -11.55 -11.99
CA THR A 105 -25.59 -11.16 -10.69
C THR A 105 -24.34 -10.33 -10.87
N LYS A 106 -24.28 -9.17 -10.20
CA LYS A 106 -23.10 -8.30 -10.23
C LYS A 106 -22.23 -8.49 -8.98
N PHE A 107 -20.92 -8.47 -9.20
CA PHE A 107 -19.88 -8.43 -8.17
C PHE A 107 -18.89 -7.33 -8.51
N TYR A 108 -18.12 -6.91 -7.52
CA TYR A 108 -17.10 -5.88 -7.71
C TYR A 108 -15.76 -6.38 -7.18
N TYR A 109 -14.66 -6.02 -7.83
CA TYR A 109 -13.32 -6.40 -7.41
C TYR A 109 -12.47 -5.17 -7.19
N GLY A 110 -12.04 -4.97 -5.94
CA GLY A 110 -11.33 -3.78 -5.48
C GLY A 110 -10.08 -4.13 -4.69
N CYS A 111 -9.44 -3.11 -4.13
CA CYS A 111 -8.26 -3.21 -3.29
C CYS A 111 -8.61 -3.83 -1.92
N SER A 112 -7.73 -4.67 -1.38
CA SER A 112 -7.86 -5.19 0.00
C SER A 112 -7.68 -4.13 1.10
N GLY A 113 -7.10 -2.97 0.76
CA GLY A 113 -6.70 -1.89 1.67
C GLY A 113 -5.19 -1.79 1.90
N LEU A 114 -4.41 -2.80 1.51
CA LEU A 114 -2.95 -2.82 1.64
C LEU A 114 -2.22 -2.52 0.32
N GLY A 115 -2.95 -2.30 -0.78
CA GLY A 115 -2.41 -2.30 -2.13
C GLY A 115 -2.13 -3.72 -2.64
N GLY A 116 -1.65 -3.85 -3.88
CA GLY A 116 -1.34 -5.15 -4.46
C GLY A 116 -2.59 -5.96 -4.81
N GLU A 117 -2.79 -7.09 -4.14
CA GLU A 117 -3.90 -8.02 -4.35
C GLU A 117 -5.25 -7.45 -3.91
N GLY A 118 -6.29 -7.85 -4.65
CA GLY A 118 -7.65 -7.44 -4.40
C GLY A 118 -8.53 -8.45 -3.70
N VAL A 119 -9.76 -8.01 -3.47
CA VAL A 119 -10.83 -8.82 -2.90
C VAL A 119 -12.15 -8.56 -3.63
N LEU A 120 -13.05 -9.54 -3.55
CA LEU A 120 -14.39 -9.47 -4.13
C LEU A 120 -15.36 -8.82 -3.13
N TYR A 121 -16.21 -7.92 -3.63
CA TYR A 121 -17.26 -7.21 -2.94
C TYR A 121 -18.62 -7.56 -3.58
N MET A 122 -19.66 -7.64 -2.75
CA MET A 122 -21.03 -7.94 -3.21
C MET A 122 -21.80 -6.68 -3.61
N ASN A 123 -21.43 -5.54 -3.06
CA ASN A 123 -22.05 -4.25 -3.32
C ASN A 123 -20.98 -3.24 -3.76
N GLU A 124 -21.33 -2.37 -4.69
CA GLU A 124 -20.43 -1.32 -5.20
C GLU A 124 -20.09 -0.30 -4.11
N ASN A 125 -21.05 0.02 -3.22
CA ASN A 125 -20.86 1.04 -2.19
C ASN A 125 -19.83 0.64 -1.12
N ASP A 126 -19.56 -0.65 -0.97
CA ASP A 126 -18.60 -1.17 0.01
C ASP A 126 -17.17 -1.23 -0.55
N ILE A 127 -17.01 -0.92 -1.85
CA ILE A 127 -15.75 -1.14 -2.52
C ILE A 127 -14.67 -0.19 -2.03
N ARG A 128 -13.47 -0.74 -1.85
CA ARG A 128 -12.25 0.05 -1.75
C ARG A 128 -11.60 0.06 -3.13
N PRO A 129 -11.62 1.16 -3.88
CA PRO A 129 -11.00 1.19 -5.20
C PRO A 129 -9.48 1.19 -5.08
N TYR A 130 -8.80 0.75 -6.14
CA TYR A 130 -7.38 1.02 -6.32
C TYR A 130 -7.17 2.48 -6.66
N GLN A 131 -5.99 3.00 -6.35
CA GLN A 131 -5.59 4.35 -6.69
C GLN A 131 -4.60 4.34 -7.87
N ALA A 132 -4.81 5.23 -8.82
CA ALA A 132 -3.89 5.53 -9.91
C ALA A 132 -3.56 7.03 -9.88
N THR A 133 -2.29 7.34 -9.61
CA THR A 133 -1.79 8.72 -9.66
C THR A 133 -1.34 9.05 -11.06
N VAL A 134 -1.89 10.10 -11.66
CA VAL A 134 -1.53 10.57 -13.00
C VAL A 134 -0.77 11.89 -12.90
N PHE A 135 0.43 11.95 -13.47
CA PHE A 135 1.30 13.12 -13.39
C PHE A 135 1.65 13.68 -14.78
N SER A 136 1.88 14.99 -14.88
CA SER A 136 2.22 15.64 -16.16
C SER A 136 3.73 15.68 -16.44
N LYS A 137 4.53 16.04 -15.43
CA LYS A 137 5.98 16.21 -15.53
C LYS A 137 6.67 15.30 -14.52
N ALA A 138 7.72 14.61 -14.96
CA ALA A 138 8.58 13.89 -14.05
C ALA A 138 9.37 14.92 -13.22
N ASP A 139 9.44 14.68 -11.92
CA ASP A 139 10.27 15.44 -10.99
C ASP A 139 11.28 14.47 -10.37
N PRO A 140 12.40 14.20 -11.06
CA PRO A 140 13.37 13.24 -10.58
C PRO A 140 14.07 13.78 -9.33
N ALA A 141 14.12 12.97 -8.28
CA ALA A 141 14.98 13.27 -7.14
C ALA A 141 16.44 13.45 -7.59
N PRO A 142 17.21 14.37 -6.99
CA PRO A 142 18.61 14.59 -7.32
C PRO A 142 19.45 13.29 -7.25
N ASP A 143 20.48 13.18 -8.09
CA ASP A 143 21.32 11.97 -8.20
C ASP A 143 21.92 11.55 -6.86
N TRP A 144 22.46 12.51 -6.11
CA TRP A 144 23.05 12.25 -4.79
C TRP A 144 22.03 11.62 -3.83
N TYR A 145 20.77 12.02 -3.88
CA TYR A 145 19.71 11.51 -3.00
C TYR A 145 19.36 10.06 -3.37
N ARG A 146 19.35 9.73 -4.66
CA ARG A 146 19.05 8.38 -5.17
C ARG A 146 20.17 7.37 -4.90
N GLN A 147 21.40 7.85 -4.70
CA GLN A 147 22.59 7.03 -4.46
C GLN A 147 23.07 7.09 -3.00
N ALA A 148 22.47 7.93 -2.17
CA ALA A 148 22.87 8.12 -0.78
C ALA A 148 22.49 6.93 0.10
N VAL A 149 23.32 6.69 1.10
CA VAL A 149 22.98 5.89 2.28
C VAL A 149 22.58 6.87 3.38
N PHE A 150 21.34 6.77 3.86
CA PHE A 150 20.82 7.67 4.89
C PHE A 150 21.02 7.08 6.28
N TYR A 151 21.55 7.90 7.20
CA TYR A 151 21.60 7.59 8.62
C TYR A 151 20.67 8.55 9.36
N GLN A 152 19.60 8.02 9.94
CA GLN A 152 18.75 8.80 10.83
C GLN A 152 19.40 8.87 12.21
N ILE A 153 19.83 10.08 12.59
CA ILE A 153 20.41 10.36 13.90
C ILE A 153 19.34 10.98 14.80
N PHE A 154 19.11 10.38 15.96
CA PHE A 154 18.39 11.01 17.07
C PHE A 154 19.42 11.73 17.94
N PRO A 155 19.56 13.06 17.83
CA PRO A 155 20.73 13.74 18.38
C PRO A 155 20.89 13.59 19.89
N ASP A 156 19.78 13.54 20.64
CA ASP A 156 19.75 13.32 22.10
C ASP A 156 20.27 11.93 22.52
N ARG A 157 20.31 10.97 21.60
CA ARG A 157 20.63 9.56 21.91
C ARG A 157 21.81 9.02 21.12
N PHE A 158 22.50 9.88 20.37
CA PHE A 158 23.56 9.45 19.48
C PHE A 158 24.94 9.60 20.11
N TYR A 159 25.27 10.82 20.56
CA TYR A 159 26.55 11.13 21.21
C TYR A 159 26.55 12.53 21.84
N ASN A 160 26.91 12.64 23.12
CA ASN A 160 27.27 13.91 23.74
C ASN A 160 28.70 14.29 23.36
N GLY A 161 28.88 15.39 22.63
CA GLY A 161 30.19 15.89 22.22
C GLY A 161 30.95 16.66 23.30
N ASN A 162 30.28 17.07 24.38
CA ASN A 162 30.88 17.86 25.44
C ASN A 162 31.93 17.05 26.21
N SER A 163 33.12 17.61 26.41
CA SER A 163 34.24 16.94 27.09
C SER A 163 33.96 16.62 28.56
N ASP A 164 33.05 17.36 29.19
CA ASP A 164 32.62 17.15 30.57
C ASP A 164 31.32 16.34 30.68
N GLU A 165 30.84 15.80 29.55
CA GLU A 165 29.61 15.00 29.42
C GLU A 165 28.34 15.69 29.93
N LYS A 166 28.37 17.00 30.19
CA LYS A 166 27.20 17.74 30.68
C LYS A 166 26.24 18.07 29.55
N ILE A 167 24.97 18.25 29.92
CA ILE A 167 23.95 18.74 29.00
C ILE A 167 23.95 20.26 29.03
N ASN A 168 23.99 20.87 27.85
CA ASN A 168 23.91 22.32 27.71
C ASN A 168 22.48 22.80 27.99
N HIS A 169 22.33 23.76 28.90
CA HIS A 169 21.05 24.44 29.21
C HIS A 169 19.86 23.48 29.42
N PRO A 170 19.90 22.59 30.44
CA PRO A 170 18.78 21.72 30.73
C PRO A 170 17.53 22.57 31.04
N LYS A 171 16.41 22.24 30.38
CA LYS A 171 15.15 22.95 30.62
C LYS A 171 14.60 22.59 32.01
N PRO A 172 13.88 23.49 32.68
CA PRO A 172 13.15 23.13 33.89
C PRO A 172 12.23 21.93 33.64
N ASN A 173 12.15 21.02 34.61
CA ASN A 173 11.39 19.76 34.52
C ASN A 173 11.90 18.74 33.49
N SER A 174 13.15 18.83 33.02
CA SER A 174 13.79 17.76 32.24
C SER A 174 14.14 16.55 33.12
N PHE A 175 13.87 15.34 32.61
CA PHE A 175 14.36 14.10 33.18
C PHE A 175 15.60 13.63 32.41
N ILE A 176 16.75 13.64 33.07
CA ILE A 176 18.05 13.33 32.48
C ILE A 176 18.59 12.06 33.14
N TYR A 177 19.00 11.10 32.33
CA TYR A 177 19.61 9.88 32.83
C TYR A 177 21.00 10.13 33.42
N ALA A 178 21.31 9.41 34.49
CA ALA A 178 22.64 9.47 35.11
C ALA A 178 23.68 8.70 34.29
N THR A 179 23.27 7.63 33.60
CA THR A 179 24.14 6.80 32.77
C THR A 179 23.47 6.41 31.46
N LYS A 180 24.25 5.96 30.47
CA LYS A 180 23.75 5.62 29.12
C LYS A 180 23.23 4.18 29.01
N GLU A 181 23.46 3.38 30.05
CA GLU A 181 23.00 1.99 30.16
C GLU A 181 21.53 1.90 30.58
N ASP A 182 20.96 3.00 31.07
CA ASP A 182 19.57 3.04 31.52
C ASP A 182 18.58 2.88 30.37
N THR A 183 17.48 2.18 30.64
CA THR A 183 16.41 1.99 29.66
C THR A 183 15.51 3.23 29.61
N PRO A 184 15.19 3.76 28.40
CA PRO A 184 14.24 4.84 28.22
C PRO A 184 12.90 4.61 28.93
N LEU A 185 12.42 5.63 29.63
CA LEU A 185 11.28 5.59 30.54
C LEU A 185 10.43 6.83 30.30
N TYR A 186 9.22 6.60 29.80
CA TYR A 186 8.20 7.64 29.72
C TYR A 186 7.47 7.75 31.06
N VAL A 187 7.51 8.93 31.67
CA VAL A 187 6.68 9.20 32.86
C VAL A 187 5.27 9.48 32.37
N LYS A 188 4.34 8.62 32.78
CA LYS A 188 2.92 8.72 32.41
C LYS A 188 2.06 9.09 33.61
N ASP A 189 0.95 9.75 33.37
CA ASP A 189 -0.08 9.96 34.39
C ASP A 189 -0.99 8.74 34.56
N GLU A 190 -1.98 8.83 35.44
CA GLU A 190 -2.97 7.78 35.72
C GLU A 190 -3.82 7.41 34.49
N LYS A 191 -3.89 8.28 33.47
CA LYS A 191 -4.61 8.05 32.21
C LYS A 191 -3.72 7.42 31.13
N GLY A 192 -2.42 7.31 31.39
CA GLY A 192 -1.44 6.78 30.46
C GLY A 192 -0.86 7.83 29.50
N ASP A 193 -1.19 9.11 29.69
CA ASP A 193 -0.64 10.21 28.90
C ASP A 193 0.80 10.48 29.33
N VAL A 194 1.70 10.70 28.36
CA VAL A 194 3.12 11.01 28.64
C VAL A 194 3.19 12.44 29.18
N ILE A 195 3.45 12.57 30.48
CA ILE A 195 3.57 13.87 31.17
C ILE A 195 5.01 14.37 31.24
N ARG A 196 6.00 13.48 31.05
CA ARG A 196 7.42 13.87 30.91
C ARG A 196 8.14 13.00 29.90
N TRP A 197 8.91 13.67 29.06
CA TRP A 197 9.84 13.06 28.11
C TRP A 197 11.20 12.91 28.76
N ASP A 198 11.81 11.76 28.54
CA ASP A 198 13.17 11.44 28.94
C ASP A 198 14.18 11.99 27.93
N PHE A 199 15.31 12.48 28.45
CA PHE A 199 16.43 12.99 27.66
C PHE A 199 17.69 12.25 28.09
N LEU A 200 18.47 11.79 27.12
CA LEU A 200 19.77 11.15 27.37
C LEU A 200 20.91 12.16 27.27
N GLU A 201 20.96 12.98 26.22
CA GLU A 201 22.11 13.84 25.91
C GLU A 201 21.75 15.15 25.18
N GLY A 202 22.54 16.21 25.37
CA GLY A 202 22.43 17.46 24.62
C GLY A 202 23.14 17.40 23.24
N ILE A 203 22.77 18.30 22.34
CA ILE A 203 23.21 18.32 20.92
C ILE A 203 24.26 19.40 20.67
N PHE A 204 25.40 19.08 20.00
CA PHE A 204 25.84 19.67 18.71
C PHE A 204 27.29 19.37 18.25
N GLU A 205 28.20 18.82 19.06
CA GLU A 205 29.60 18.58 18.62
C GLU A 205 29.87 17.19 18.02
N VAL A 206 28.83 16.53 17.51
CA VAL A 206 28.91 15.14 17.02
C VAL A 206 29.66 15.02 15.69
N LEU A 207 29.49 15.99 14.78
CA LEU A 207 29.80 15.79 13.36
C LEU A 207 31.30 15.84 13.01
N LEU A 208 32.19 16.22 13.94
CA LEU A 208 33.63 16.29 13.70
C LEU A 208 34.43 15.13 14.29
N LYS A 209 33.93 14.43 15.31
CA LYS A 209 34.68 13.35 16.00
C LYS A 209 34.33 11.94 15.53
N LYS A 210 33.13 11.74 14.98
CA LYS A 210 32.60 10.42 14.63
C LYS A 210 32.30 10.34 13.13
N SER A 211 33.31 10.61 12.31
CA SER A 211 33.27 10.28 10.89
C SER A 211 33.08 8.77 10.75
N LEU A 212 31.87 8.36 10.39
CA LEU A 212 31.57 6.98 10.01
C LEU A 212 32.38 6.70 8.73
N THR A 213 33.53 6.06 8.90
CA THR A 213 34.41 5.60 7.81
C THR A 213 34.22 4.11 7.64
#